data_AF-A0A536XR56-F1
#
_entry.id   AF-A0A536XR56-F1
#
_cell.length_a   1.000
_cell.length_b   1.000
_cell.length_c   1.000
_cell.angle_alpha   90.00
_cell.angle_beta   90.00
_cell.angle_gamma   90.00
#
_symmetry.space_group_name_H-M   'P 1'
#
loop_
_entity.id
_entity.type
_entity.pdbx_description
1 polymer ?
#
loop_
_entity_poly.entity_id
_entity_poly.type
_entity_poly.pdbx_seq_one_letter_code
_entity_poly.pdbx_strand_id
1 'polypeptide(L)'
;MWRLARLCSFALLLSQGLVAHAEPYSLGAFRVAVIDDPWRIEFQDGTKPVTRQDIEQAVKIVGASRGWKIADSTEGRMELTNVVREHTMSIELSYDATGYGIRYLQSTNLLYKELAKSGATLRVIHSNYNGWIKDLVSGINAGIGVPVQTTIGFAPLEKADAVPFLKEKGRGAYKEFLSRPTPRAFAIAPNGAWASSSRSVPGSRQQVDVVGYAMENCNRRGNGECKLYALDERVVWRSER
;
A
#
# COMPACT_ATOMS: atom_id res chain seq x y z
N MET A 1 -68.41 -27.09 3.13
CA MET A 1 -67.82 -25.93 2.43
C MET A 1 -66.47 -25.59 3.08
N TRP A 2 -65.37 -26.20 2.62
CA TRP A 2 -64.02 -25.92 3.13
C TRP A 2 -63.20 -25.26 2.01
N ARG A 3 -62.71 -24.04 2.28
CA ARG A 3 -61.86 -23.28 1.37
C ARG A 3 -60.41 -23.72 1.55
N LEU A 4 -59.84 -24.33 0.53
CA LEU A 4 -58.40 -24.60 0.43
C LEU A 4 -57.65 -23.27 0.19
N ALA A 5 -56.86 -22.83 1.16
CA ALA A 5 -55.93 -21.73 0.98
C ALA A 5 -54.66 -22.24 0.28
N ARG A 6 -54.44 -21.82 -0.97
CA ARG A 6 -53.18 -22.03 -1.70
C ARG A 6 -52.12 -21.08 -1.13
N LEU A 7 -51.14 -21.63 -0.42
CA LEU A 7 -49.91 -20.93 -0.06
C LEU A 7 -49.00 -20.86 -1.29
N CYS A 8 -48.92 -19.69 -1.93
CA CYS A 8 -47.88 -19.38 -2.91
C CYS A 8 -46.56 -19.14 -2.18
N SER A 9 -45.67 -20.13 -2.19
CA SER A 9 -44.27 -19.95 -1.76
C SER A 9 -43.54 -19.07 -2.78
N PHE A 10 -43.33 -17.80 -2.43
CA PHE A 10 -42.37 -16.93 -3.12
C PHE A 10 -40.96 -17.37 -2.75
N ALA A 11 -40.30 -18.10 -3.64
CA ALA A 11 -38.86 -18.33 -3.54
C ALA A 11 -38.13 -17.01 -3.86
N LEU A 12 -37.63 -16.33 -2.81
CA LEU A 12 -36.71 -15.22 -2.97
C LEU A 12 -35.40 -15.76 -3.57
N LEU A 13 -35.18 -15.51 -4.86
CA LEU A 13 -33.86 -15.64 -5.47
C LEU A 13 -32.96 -14.55 -4.89
N LEU A 14 -32.16 -14.90 -3.87
CA LEU A 14 -31.02 -14.11 -3.44
C LEU A 14 -30.02 -14.06 -4.60
N SER A 15 -30.15 -13.02 -5.44
CA SER A 15 -29.12 -12.66 -6.40
C SER A 15 -27.87 -12.29 -5.60
N GLN A 16 -26.91 -13.21 -5.54
CA GLN A 16 -25.56 -12.87 -5.13
C GLN A 16 -25.01 -11.92 -6.20
N GLY A 17 -25.12 -10.62 -5.93
CA GLY A 17 -24.43 -9.62 -6.72
C GLY A 17 -22.94 -9.91 -6.64
N LEU A 18 -22.37 -10.40 -7.75
CA LEU A 18 -20.93 -10.35 -7.98
C LEU A 18 -20.56 -8.87 -7.99
N VAL A 19 -20.06 -8.37 -6.87
CA VAL A 19 -19.38 -7.08 -6.85
C VAL A 19 -18.08 -7.28 -7.63
N ALA A 20 -18.13 -6.93 -8.92
CA ALA A 20 -16.93 -6.78 -9.73
C ALA A 20 -16.14 -5.62 -9.11
N HIS A 21 -15.13 -5.94 -8.29
CA HIS A 21 -14.14 -4.98 -7.88
C HIS A 21 -13.37 -4.58 -9.14
N ALA A 22 -13.75 -3.45 -9.74
CA ALA A 22 -12.96 -2.82 -10.78
C ALA A 22 -11.55 -2.64 -10.23
N GLU A 23 -10.56 -3.25 -10.89
CA GLU A 23 -9.18 -3.04 -10.48
C GLU A 23 -8.90 -1.54 -10.51
N PRO A 24 -8.27 -0.94 -9.49
CA PRO A 24 -8.01 0.50 -9.50
C PRO A 24 -6.99 0.89 -10.59
N TYR A 25 -6.25 -0.10 -11.11
CA TYR A 25 -5.17 0.07 -12.06
C TYR A 25 -5.25 -1.02 -13.13
N SER A 26 -5.20 -0.68 -14.41
CA SER A 26 -5.03 -1.71 -15.44
C SER A 26 -3.60 -2.21 -15.32
N LEU A 27 -3.39 -3.24 -14.48
CA LEU A 27 -2.11 -3.90 -14.19
C LEU A 27 -1.97 -5.24 -14.93
N GLY A 28 -2.94 -5.52 -15.81
CA GLY A 28 -2.96 -6.65 -16.73
C GLY A 28 -3.45 -7.98 -16.14
N ALA A 29 -3.88 -8.03 -14.87
CA ALA A 29 -4.44 -9.25 -14.27
C ALA A 29 -5.26 -8.98 -13.00
N PHE A 30 -6.41 -9.64 -12.90
CA PHE A 30 -7.28 -9.65 -11.72
C PHE A 30 -6.50 -9.99 -10.44
N ARG A 31 -6.72 -9.20 -9.37
CA ARG A 31 -6.12 -9.27 -8.03
C ARG A 31 -4.70 -8.72 -7.90
N VAL A 32 -4.11 -8.13 -8.94
CA VAL A 32 -2.79 -7.50 -8.84
C VAL A 32 -2.94 -6.09 -8.24
N ALA A 33 -2.07 -5.75 -7.30
CA ALA A 33 -1.99 -4.42 -6.69
C ALA A 33 -0.54 -3.96 -6.67
N VAL A 34 -0.33 -2.63 -6.61
CA VAL A 34 0.98 -2.10 -6.27
C VAL A 34 1.33 -2.56 -4.86
N ILE A 35 2.58 -3.00 -4.65
CA ILE A 35 3.03 -3.45 -3.35
C ILE A 35 3.05 -2.28 -2.36
N ASP A 36 2.57 -2.51 -1.14
CA ASP A 36 2.77 -1.59 -0.02
C ASP A 36 4.13 -1.92 0.62
N ASP A 37 5.20 -1.27 0.14
CA ASP A 37 6.58 -1.56 0.57
C ASP A 37 7.55 -0.39 0.31
N PRO A 38 8.48 -0.09 1.24
CA PRO A 38 8.59 -0.65 2.60
C PRO A 38 7.56 -0.06 3.56
N TRP A 39 7.29 -0.75 4.66
CA TRP A 39 6.58 -0.19 5.81
C TRP A 39 7.59 0.32 6.83
N ARG A 40 7.34 1.48 7.42
CA ARG A 40 8.10 2.03 8.55
C ARG A 40 7.15 2.48 9.63
N ILE A 41 7.36 1.99 10.83
CA ILE A 41 6.57 2.30 12.03
C ILE A 41 7.53 2.97 13.00
N GLU A 42 7.22 4.21 13.36
CA GLU A 42 7.98 5.02 14.30
C GLU A 42 7.12 5.20 15.56
N PHE A 43 7.69 4.92 16.74
CA PHE A 43 7.03 5.18 18.00
C PHE A 43 7.01 6.67 18.29
N GLN A 44 5.89 7.18 18.80
CA GLN A 44 5.79 8.61 19.11
C GLN A 44 6.50 8.94 20.44
N ASP A 45 6.99 10.18 20.53
CA ASP A 45 7.65 10.69 21.74
C ASP A 45 6.70 10.69 22.95
N GLY A 46 7.28 10.61 24.16
CA GLY A 46 6.53 10.62 25.42
C GLY A 46 5.75 9.32 25.70
N THR A 47 5.94 8.29 24.88
CA THR A 47 5.40 6.95 25.13
C THR A 47 6.26 6.19 26.15
N LYS A 48 5.69 5.12 26.73
CA LYS A 48 6.48 4.20 27.57
C LYS A 48 7.70 3.72 26.76
N PRO A 49 8.90 3.62 27.36
CA PRO A 49 10.06 3.08 26.67
C PRO A 49 9.75 1.70 26.08
N VAL A 50 9.99 1.53 24.79
CA VAL A 50 9.87 0.25 24.08
C VAL A 50 11.28 -0.31 23.89
N THR A 51 11.51 -1.52 24.38
CA THR A 51 12.79 -2.20 24.22
C THR A 51 12.79 -3.08 22.96
N ARG A 52 13.98 -3.48 22.51
CA ARG A 52 14.10 -4.51 21.46
C ARG A 52 13.36 -5.79 21.84
N GLN A 53 13.46 -6.21 23.11
CA GLN A 53 12.82 -7.41 23.63
C GLN A 53 11.28 -7.34 23.54
N ASP A 54 10.70 -6.16 23.77
CA ASP A 54 9.25 -5.95 23.62
C ASP A 54 8.80 -6.16 22.18
N ILE A 55 9.56 -5.63 21.21
CA ILE A 55 9.29 -5.81 19.78
C ILE A 55 9.46 -7.27 19.39
N GLU A 56 10.55 -7.92 19.80
CA GLU A 56 10.78 -9.33 19.51
C GLU A 56 9.64 -10.20 20.05
N GLN A 57 9.20 -9.95 21.28
CA GLN A 57 8.13 -10.70 21.91
C GLN A 57 6.79 -10.47 21.17
N ALA A 58 6.48 -9.23 20.81
CA ALA A 58 5.30 -8.91 20.02
C ALA A 58 5.32 -9.61 18.65
N VAL A 59 6.45 -9.58 17.93
CA VAL A 59 6.62 -10.25 16.64
C VAL A 59 6.49 -11.76 16.77
N LYS A 60 7.09 -12.38 17.80
CA LYS A 60 6.98 -13.83 18.07
C LYS A 60 5.52 -14.25 18.29
N ILE A 61 4.80 -13.57 19.18
CA ILE A 61 3.40 -13.89 19.50
C ILE A 61 2.49 -13.64 18.30
N VAL A 62 2.53 -12.41 17.76
CA VAL A 62 1.63 -11.98 16.70
C VAL A 62 1.92 -12.73 15.41
N GLY A 63 3.20 -12.87 15.06
CA GLY A 63 3.63 -13.60 13.87
C GLY A 63 3.09 -15.03 13.88
N ALA A 64 3.32 -15.78 14.96
CA ALA A 64 2.83 -17.15 15.09
C ALA A 64 1.29 -17.22 14.99
N SER A 65 0.56 -16.29 15.62
CA SER A 65 -0.90 -16.23 15.55
C SER A 65 -1.45 -15.97 14.14
N ARG A 66 -0.63 -15.42 13.24
CA ARG A 66 -0.99 -15.04 11.86
C ARG A 66 -0.27 -15.90 10.80
N GLY A 67 0.34 -17.01 11.20
CA GLY A 67 1.04 -17.96 10.30
C GLY A 67 2.43 -17.52 9.84
N TRP A 68 2.97 -16.42 10.39
CA TRP A 68 4.34 -16.00 10.15
C TRP A 68 5.31 -16.76 11.08
N LYS A 69 6.43 -17.20 10.52
CA LYS A 69 7.50 -17.91 11.22
C LYS A 69 8.79 -17.13 11.09
N ILE A 70 9.57 -17.03 12.17
CA ILE A 70 10.92 -16.49 12.14
C ILE A 70 11.82 -17.55 11.50
N ALA A 71 12.37 -17.25 10.32
CA ALA A 71 13.29 -18.12 9.60
C ALA A 71 14.74 -17.86 10.01
N ASP A 72 15.08 -16.60 10.26
CA ASP A 72 16.40 -16.15 10.74
C ASP A 72 16.21 -14.93 11.66
N SER A 73 17.12 -14.76 12.62
CA SER A 73 17.07 -13.65 13.57
C SER A 73 18.46 -13.27 14.03
N THR A 74 18.80 -12.00 13.87
CA THR A 74 19.96 -11.35 14.50
C THR A 74 19.49 -10.18 15.36
N GLU A 75 20.41 -9.53 16.06
CA GLU A 75 20.07 -8.32 16.80
C GLU A 75 19.53 -7.23 15.85
N GLY A 76 18.33 -6.72 16.13
CA GLY A 76 17.69 -5.65 15.34
C GLY A 76 17.18 -6.06 13.95
N ARG A 77 17.20 -7.36 13.60
CA ARG A 77 16.73 -7.86 12.29
C ARG A 77 16.16 -9.27 12.38
N MET A 78 15.04 -9.52 11.71
CA MET A 78 14.45 -10.84 11.54
C MET A 78 14.06 -11.08 10.08
N GLU A 79 14.18 -12.31 9.62
CA GLU A 79 13.47 -12.78 8.43
C GLU A 79 12.20 -13.54 8.85
N LEU A 80 11.05 -13.08 8.37
CA LEU A 80 9.77 -13.73 8.61
C LEU A 80 9.27 -14.38 7.32
N THR A 81 8.78 -15.61 7.43
CA THR A 81 8.20 -16.38 6.33
C THR A 81 6.74 -16.71 6.61
N ASN A 82 5.90 -16.72 5.58
CA ASN A 82 4.52 -17.17 5.69
C ASN A 82 4.18 -18.05 4.48
N VAL A 83 3.43 -19.12 4.72
CA VAL A 83 3.00 -20.10 3.74
C VAL A 83 1.50 -20.25 3.85
N VAL A 84 0.79 -19.91 2.77
CA VAL A 84 -0.67 -20.02 2.68
C VAL A 84 -1.00 -20.88 1.47
N ARG A 85 -1.40 -22.12 1.72
CA ARG A 85 -1.58 -23.14 0.67
C ARG A 85 -0.30 -23.29 -0.17
N GLU A 86 -0.35 -22.99 -1.46
CA GLU A 86 0.78 -23.02 -2.40
C GLU A 86 1.57 -21.69 -2.51
N HIS A 87 1.14 -20.64 -1.80
CA HIS A 87 1.80 -19.33 -1.82
C HIS A 87 2.86 -19.25 -0.71
N THR A 88 4.06 -18.81 -1.06
CA THR A 88 5.12 -18.54 -0.09
C THR A 88 5.55 -17.09 -0.16
N MET A 89 5.93 -16.51 0.97
CA MET A 89 6.44 -15.14 1.04
C MET A 89 7.45 -15.00 2.17
N SER A 90 8.47 -14.18 1.94
CA SER A 90 9.47 -13.79 2.95
C SER A 90 9.55 -12.27 3.03
N ILE A 91 9.66 -11.76 4.24
CA ILE A 91 9.93 -10.35 4.54
C ILE A 91 11.11 -10.22 5.49
N GLU A 92 11.79 -9.09 5.44
CA GLU A 92 12.67 -8.67 6.52
C GLU A 92 11.93 -7.70 7.42
N LEU A 93 12.08 -7.89 8.73
CA LEU A 93 11.71 -6.95 9.75
C LEU A 93 12.99 -6.40 10.41
N SER A 94 13.25 -5.10 10.27
CA SER A 94 14.32 -4.40 11.00
C SER A 94 13.72 -3.61 12.16
N TYR A 95 14.43 -3.50 13.29
CA TYR A 95 13.86 -2.85 14.47
C TYR A 95 14.93 -2.31 15.43
N ASP A 96 14.56 -1.28 16.17
CA ASP A 96 15.30 -0.74 17.31
C ASP A 96 14.33 -0.15 18.36
N ALA A 97 14.82 0.60 19.33
CA ALA A 97 13.99 1.18 20.39
C ALA A 97 13.04 2.30 19.90
N THR A 98 13.23 2.80 18.68
CA THR A 98 12.44 3.91 18.08
C THR A 98 11.34 3.41 17.16
N GLY A 99 11.37 2.14 16.75
CA GLY A 99 10.40 1.60 15.82
C GLY A 99 10.82 0.31 15.13
N TYR A 100 10.10 -0.02 14.06
CA TYR A 100 10.43 -1.15 13.20
C TYR A 100 10.02 -0.89 11.74
N GLY A 101 10.67 -1.59 10.81
CA GLY A 101 10.35 -1.57 9.40
C GLY A 101 10.09 -2.98 8.88
N ILE A 102 9.28 -3.08 7.83
CA ILE A 102 9.06 -4.33 7.10
C ILE A 102 9.38 -4.07 5.62
N ARG A 103 10.20 -4.94 5.03
CA ARG A 103 10.45 -4.94 3.59
C ARG A 103 10.23 -6.31 2.95
N TYR A 104 9.67 -6.30 1.75
CA TYR A 104 9.57 -7.47 0.90
C TYR A 104 10.95 -8.05 0.56
N LEU A 105 11.09 -9.38 0.63
CA LEU A 105 12.27 -10.09 0.15
C LEU A 105 11.96 -10.88 -1.12
N GLN A 106 11.02 -11.82 -1.03
CA GLN A 106 10.68 -12.73 -2.13
C GLN A 106 9.32 -13.39 -1.92
N SER A 107 8.79 -14.00 -2.98
CA SER A 107 7.56 -14.78 -2.94
C SER A 107 7.44 -15.74 -4.11
N THR A 108 6.75 -16.86 -3.90
CA THR A 108 6.31 -17.78 -4.95
C THR A 108 4.79 -17.73 -5.09
N ASN A 109 4.29 -17.80 -6.33
CA ASN A 109 2.86 -17.80 -6.66
C ASN A 109 2.08 -16.55 -6.21
N LEU A 110 2.75 -15.41 -5.97
CA LEU A 110 2.09 -14.15 -5.59
C LEU A 110 2.12 -13.08 -6.70
N LEU A 111 2.40 -13.47 -7.96
CA LEU A 111 2.37 -12.55 -9.11
C LEU A 111 3.32 -11.34 -8.98
N TYR A 112 4.39 -11.46 -8.17
CA TYR A 112 5.37 -10.39 -8.03
C TYR A 112 6.03 -10.10 -9.37
N LYS A 113 6.01 -8.83 -9.79
CA LYS A 113 6.69 -8.35 -11.00
C LYS A 113 6.96 -6.85 -10.90
N GLU A 114 7.98 -6.40 -11.60
CA GLU A 114 8.22 -4.97 -11.86
C GLU A 114 7.61 -4.60 -13.22
N LEU A 115 6.76 -3.58 -13.24
CA LEU A 115 6.08 -3.09 -14.44
C LEU A 115 6.61 -1.70 -14.79
N ALA A 116 7.16 -1.56 -15.98
CA ALA A 116 7.37 -0.24 -16.57
C ALA A 116 6.01 0.31 -17.05
N LYS A 117 5.59 1.47 -16.53
CA LYS A 117 4.35 2.15 -16.87
C LYS A 117 4.59 3.65 -17.01
N SER A 118 4.49 4.15 -18.25
CA SER A 118 4.56 5.58 -18.58
C SER A 118 5.79 6.29 -17.98
N GLY A 119 6.96 5.63 -18.00
CA GLY A 119 8.22 6.16 -17.44
C GLY A 119 8.43 5.91 -15.94
N ALA A 120 7.49 5.25 -15.26
CA ALA A 120 7.62 4.81 -13.88
C ALA A 120 7.80 3.29 -13.79
N THR A 121 8.55 2.80 -12.80
CA THR A 121 8.63 1.37 -12.47
C THR A 121 7.77 1.08 -11.25
N LEU A 122 6.74 0.27 -11.42
CA LEU A 122 5.84 -0.16 -10.35
C LEU A 122 6.15 -1.61 -9.96
N ARG A 123 6.41 -1.84 -8.67
CA ARG A 123 6.41 -3.20 -8.12
C ARG A 123 4.97 -3.60 -7.81
N VAL A 124 4.53 -4.72 -8.35
CA VAL A 124 3.16 -5.22 -8.15
C VAL A 124 3.18 -6.65 -7.65
N ILE A 125 2.13 -7.02 -6.92
CA ILE A 125 1.97 -8.32 -6.26
C ILE A 125 0.48 -8.62 -6.11
N HIS A 126 0.12 -9.87 -5.82
CA HIS A 126 -1.24 -10.25 -5.47
C HIS A 126 -1.72 -9.46 -4.24
N SER A 127 -2.87 -8.80 -4.35
CA SER A 127 -3.47 -7.90 -3.35
C SER A 127 -3.54 -8.46 -1.93
N ASN A 128 -3.81 -9.76 -1.76
CA ASN A 128 -3.78 -10.42 -0.45
C ASN A 128 -2.46 -10.21 0.31
N TYR A 129 -1.31 -10.08 -0.37
CA TYR A 129 -0.03 -9.80 0.28
C TYR A 129 -0.09 -8.51 1.11
N ASN A 130 -0.57 -7.41 0.51
CA ASN A 130 -0.71 -6.15 1.23
C ASN A 130 -1.65 -6.29 2.44
N GLY A 131 -2.72 -7.08 2.31
CA GLY A 131 -3.61 -7.44 3.41
C GLY A 131 -2.88 -8.16 4.55
N TRP A 132 -2.09 -9.19 4.24
CA TRP A 132 -1.33 -9.94 5.24
C TRP A 132 -0.26 -9.10 5.94
N ILE A 133 0.42 -8.19 5.24
CA ILE A 133 1.37 -7.26 5.85
C ILE A 133 0.65 -6.25 6.75
N LYS A 134 -0.47 -5.68 6.29
CA LYS A 134 -1.29 -4.76 7.10
C LYS A 134 -1.78 -5.43 8.39
N ASP A 135 -2.23 -6.67 8.29
CA ASP A 135 -2.68 -7.48 9.42
C ASP A 135 -1.55 -7.76 10.41
N LEU A 136 -0.36 -8.12 9.92
CA LEU A 136 0.84 -8.31 10.75
C LEU A 136 1.23 -7.01 11.47
N VAL A 137 1.33 -5.89 10.74
CA VAL A 137 1.65 -4.57 11.30
C VAL A 137 0.62 -4.16 12.36
N SER A 138 -0.67 -4.30 12.07
CA SER A 138 -1.73 -3.98 13.03
C SER A 138 -1.63 -4.81 14.30
N GLY A 139 -1.28 -6.10 14.18
CA GLY A 139 -1.10 -6.98 15.32
C GLY A 139 0.13 -6.61 16.17
N ILE A 140 1.27 -6.32 15.53
CA ILE A 140 2.51 -5.92 16.24
C ILE A 140 2.26 -4.61 16.98
N ASN A 141 1.67 -3.61 16.33
CA ASN A 141 1.33 -2.32 16.96
C ASN A 141 0.42 -2.51 18.19
N ALA A 142 -0.61 -3.37 18.08
CA ALA A 142 -1.48 -3.69 19.20
C ALA A 142 -0.74 -4.42 20.34
N GLY A 143 0.18 -5.33 20.00
CA GLY A 143 0.99 -6.06 20.98
C GLY A 143 1.98 -5.18 21.75
N ILE A 144 2.56 -4.17 21.08
CA ILE A 144 3.44 -3.18 21.73
C ILE A 144 2.60 -2.20 22.58
N GLY A 145 1.47 -1.75 22.04
CA GLY A 145 0.51 -0.91 22.75
C GLY A 145 1.02 0.49 23.01
N VAL A 146 1.64 1.12 22.01
CA VAL A 146 2.02 2.54 22.02
C VAL A 146 1.48 3.26 20.78
N PRO A 147 1.23 4.57 20.84
CA PRO A 147 1.00 5.41 19.66
C PRO A 147 2.16 5.30 18.65
N VAL A 148 1.81 5.17 17.37
CA VAL A 148 2.79 5.03 16.28
C VAL A 148 2.46 5.94 15.11
N GLN A 149 3.50 6.40 14.41
CA GLN A 149 3.41 6.94 13.06
C GLN A 149 3.73 5.83 12.05
N THR A 150 2.86 5.61 11.07
CA THR A 150 3.09 4.64 9.99
C THR A 150 3.40 5.36 8.69
N THR A 151 4.42 4.91 7.99
CA THR A 151 4.81 5.36 6.64
C THR A 151 4.86 4.16 5.71
N ILE A 152 4.21 4.28 4.55
CA ILE A 152 4.29 3.29 3.47
C ILE A 152 5.06 3.91 2.30
N GLY A 153 6.07 3.18 1.83
CA GLY A 153 6.98 3.64 0.79
C GLY A 153 8.18 4.39 1.35
N PHE A 154 8.76 5.27 0.53
CA PHE A 154 10.09 5.81 0.78
C PHE A 154 10.12 7.11 1.57
N ALA A 155 9.00 7.81 1.73
CA ALA A 155 8.87 9.02 2.56
C ALA A 155 7.45 9.14 3.17
N PRO A 156 7.26 9.90 4.27
CA PRO A 156 5.93 10.16 4.81
C PRO A 156 5.06 10.94 3.81
N LEU A 157 3.89 10.40 3.48
CA LEU A 157 3.00 10.96 2.45
C LEU A 157 2.55 12.39 2.75
N GLU A 158 2.28 12.72 4.01
CA GLU A 158 1.71 14.01 4.41
C GLU A 158 2.72 15.18 4.36
N LYS A 159 4.01 14.91 4.12
CA LYS A 159 5.10 15.90 4.17
C LYS A 159 5.27 16.63 2.83
N ALA A 160 4.32 17.50 2.51
CA ALA A 160 4.31 18.29 1.27
C ALA A 160 5.57 19.17 1.07
N ASP A 161 6.18 19.62 2.17
CA ASP A 161 7.41 20.41 2.20
C ASP A 161 8.66 19.58 1.87
N ALA A 162 8.62 18.27 2.12
CA ALA A 162 9.70 17.33 1.83
C ALA A 162 9.66 16.78 0.38
N VAL A 163 8.64 17.13 -0.42
CA VAL A 163 8.55 16.69 -1.82
C VAL A 163 9.63 17.41 -2.65
N PRO A 164 10.54 16.67 -3.32
CA PRO A 164 11.64 17.28 -4.08
C PRO A 164 11.15 18.22 -5.20
N PHE A 165 11.97 19.24 -5.51
CA PHE A 165 11.82 20.16 -6.65
C PHE A 165 10.56 21.05 -6.67
N LEU A 166 9.57 20.79 -5.81
CA LEU A 166 8.33 21.56 -5.79
C LEU A 166 8.53 22.96 -5.23
N LYS A 167 8.11 23.95 -6.01
CA LYS A 167 7.87 25.33 -5.57
C LYS A 167 6.52 25.42 -4.84
N GLU A 168 6.21 26.59 -4.29
CA GLU A 168 4.98 26.84 -3.51
C GLU A 168 3.70 26.34 -4.20
N LYS A 169 3.49 26.68 -5.49
CA LYS A 169 2.34 26.21 -6.26
C LYS A 169 2.28 24.68 -6.36
N GLY A 170 3.42 24.02 -6.52
CA GLY A 170 3.51 22.56 -6.56
C GLY A 170 3.17 21.93 -5.22
N ARG A 171 3.66 22.52 -4.11
CA ARG A 171 3.30 22.09 -2.75
C ARG A 171 1.80 22.25 -2.49
N GLY A 172 1.19 23.33 -2.99
CA GLY A 172 -0.26 23.53 -2.97
C GLY A 172 -1.02 22.42 -3.70
N ALA A 173 -0.58 22.07 -4.92
CA ALA A 173 -1.16 20.98 -5.69
C ALA A 173 -0.94 19.60 -5.05
N TYR A 174 0.18 19.41 -4.35
CA TYR A 174 0.42 18.18 -3.61
C TYR A 174 -0.56 18.04 -2.43
N LYS A 175 -0.80 19.11 -1.67
CA LYS A 175 -1.85 19.13 -0.63
C LYS A 175 -3.24 18.83 -1.20
N GLU A 176 -3.55 19.35 -2.39
CA GLU A 176 -4.78 19.01 -3.09
C GLU A 176 -4.83 17.51 -3.42
N PHE A 177 -3.75 16.95 -3.98
CA PHE A 177 -3.61 15.52 -4.25
C PHE A 177 -3.90 14.65 -3.00
N LEU A 178 -3.39 15.03 -1.82
CA LEU A 178 -3.64 14.34 -0.55
C LEU A 178 -5.12 14.31 -0.14
N SER A 179 -5.94 15.23 -0.65
CA SER A 179 -7.39 15.26 -0.41
C SER A 179 -8.22 14.46 -1.42
N ARG A 180 -7.63 13.99 -2.53
CA ARG A 180 -8.36 13.33 -3.62
C ARG A 180 -8.64 11.85 -3.30
N PRO A 181 -9.76 11.27 -3.75
CA PRO A 181 -10.01 9.84 -3.58
C PRO A 181 -9.04 8.98 -4.40
N THR A 182 -8.80 7.76 -3.95
CA THR A 182 -8.05 6.76 -4.71
C THR A 182 -8.91 6.15 -5.85
N PRO A 183 -8.28 5.67 -6.95
CA PRO A 183 -6.86 5.78 -7.27
C PRO A 183 -6.41 7.22 -7.55
N ARG A 184 -5.18 7.57 -7.14
CA ARG A 184 -4.54 8.87 -7.39
C ARG A 184 -3.02 8.76 -7.58
N ALA A 185 -2.44 9.58 -8.45
CA ALA A 185 -1.01 9.62 -8.70
C ALA A 185 -0.47 11.05 -8.75
N PHE A 186 0.78 11.24 -8.33
CA PHE A 186 1.50 12.51 -8.40
C PHE A 186 2.89 12.29 -8.98
N ALA A 187 3.23 13.02 -10.04
CA ALA A 187 4.53 12.97 -10.72
C ALA A 187 5.26 14.31 -10.59
N ILE A 188 6.59 14.27 -10.50
CA ILE A 188 7.47 15.45 -10.38
C ILE A 188 8.70 15.30 -11.27
N ALA A 189 9.35 16.41 -11.62
CA ALA A 189 10.62 16.45 -12.35
C ALA A 189 11.64 17.41 -11.69
N PRO A 190 12.96 17.25 -11.95
CA PRO A 190 14.01 18.11 -11.39
C PRO A 190 13.84 19.61 -11.66
N ASN A 191 13.25 19.97 -12.80
CA ASN A 191 12.98 21.37 -13.17
C ASN A 191 11.77 21.99 -12.44
N GLY A 192 11.13 21.25 -11.53
CA GLY A 192 9.97 21.66 -10.76
C GLY A 192 8.63 21.48 -11.47
N ALA A 193 8.59 20.82 -12.64
CA ALA A 193 7.35 20.38 -13.25
C ALA A 193 6.68 19.30 -12.37
N TRP A 194 5.36 19.31 -12.38
CA TRP A 194 4.54 18.34 -11.66
C TRP A 194 3.20 18.18 -12.34
N ALA A 195 2.55 17.05 -12.10
CA ALA A 195 1.13 16.87 -12.38
C ALA A 195 0.53 15.81 -11.44
N SER A 196 -0.76 15.95 -11.16
CA SER A 196 -1.55 15.00 -10.41
C SER A 196 -2.67 14.45 -11.27
N SER A 197 -3.08 13.21 -11.02
CA SER A 197 -4.30 12.63 -11.57
C SER A 197 -5.01 11.83 -10.49
N SER A 198 -6.33 11.86 -10.47
CA SER A 198 -7.15 11.10 -9.51
C SER A 198 -8.43 10.64 -10.17
N ARG A 199 -9.08 9.64 -9.57
CA ARG A 199 -10.40 9.18 -10.04
C ARG A 199 -11.35 10.37 -10.15
N SER A 200 -11.84 10.60 -11.36
CA SER A 200 -12.82 11.65 -11.63
C SER A 200 -14.23 11.06 -11.69
N VAL A 201 -15.10 11.66 -10.86
CA VAL A 201 -16.55 11.43 -10.70
C VAL A 201 -16.99 10.11 -10.03
N PRO A 202 -17.71 10.16 -8.89
CA PRO A 202 -18.49 9.04 -8.38
C PRO A 202 -19.50 8.55 -9.43
N GLY A 203 -19.43 7.28 -9.82
CA GLY A 203 -20.35 6.67 -10.79
C GLY A 203 -19.78 6.47 -12.19
N SER A 204 -18.57 6.96 -12.49
CA SER A 204 -17.88 6.62 -13.74
C SER A 204 -17.38 5.17 -13.67
N ARG A 205 -17.76 4.35 -14.66
CA ARG A 205 -17.23 2.98 -14.85
C ARG A 205 -15.85 2.98 -15.52
N GLN A 206 -15.37 4.17 -15.92
CA GLN A 206 -14.11 4.31 -16.63
C GLN A 206 -12.97 4.22 -15.64
N GLN A 207 -12.23 3.13 -15.72
CA GLN A 207 -10.94 3.01 -15.06
C GLN A 207 -9.98 4.03 -15.67
N VAL A 208 -9.55 5.01 -14.88
CA VAL A 208 -8.59 6.04 -15.31
C VAL A 208 -7.19 5.53 -15.01
N ASP A 209 -6.30 5.54 -16.01
CA ASP A 209 -4.88 5.31 -15.77
C ASP A 209 -4.22 6.53 -15.11
N VAL A 210 -4.44 6.70 -13.81
CA VAL A 210 -3.97 7.88 -13.07
C VAL A 210 -2.44 8.05 -13.16
N VAL A 211 -1.69 6.95 -13.20
CA VAL A 211 -0.22 6.99 -13.37
C VAL A 211 0.13 7.53 -14.75
N GLY A 212 -0.48 6.98 -15.81
CA GLY A 212 -0.26 7.43 -17.18
C GLY A 212 -0.56 8.92 -17.35
N TYR A 213 -1.72 9.37 -16.88
CA TYR A 213 -2.12 10.77 -16.96
C TYR A 213 -1.22 11.71 -16.15
N ALA A 214 -0.81 11.33 -14.93
CA ALA A 214 0.09 12.16 -14.13
C ALA A 214 1.46 12.30 -14.81
N MET A 215 2.02 11.20 -15.31
CA MET A 215 3.32 11.19 -15.98
C MET A 215 3.30 11.97 -17.30
N GLU A 216 2.29 11.77 -18.15
CA GLU A 216 2.15 12.47 -19.42
C GLU A 216 2.01 13.99 -19.21
N ASN A 217 1.10 14.42 -18.33
CA ASN A 217 0.86 15.84 -18.09
C ASN A 217 2.06 16.53 -17.42
N CYS A 218 2.77 15.84 -16.52
CA CYS A 218 4.01 16.35 -15.96
C CYS A 218 5.04 16.59 -17.07
N ASN A 219 5.22 15.61 -17.97
CA ASN A 219 6.23 15.66 -19.03
C ASN A 219 5.98 16.72 -20.10
N ARG A 220 4.78 17.29 -20.19
CA ARG A 220 4.51 18.49 -21.01
C ARG A 220 5.39 19.69 -20.61
N ARG A 221 5.89 19.71 -19.38
CA ARG A 221 6.79 20.74 -18.85
C ARG A 221 8.05 20.17 -18.21
N GLY A 222 8.14 18.85 -18.04
CA GLY A 222 9.23 18.15 -17.35
C GLY A 222 10.33 17.61 -18.24
N ASN A 223 10.36 17.94 -19.54
CA ASN A 223 11.41 17.53 -20.49
C ASN A 223 11.66 16.01 -20.58
N GLY A 224 10.65 15.18 -20.29
CA GLY A 224 10.80 13.72 -20.27
C GLY A 224 11.42 13.16 -18.98
N GLU A 225 11.78 14.01 -18.01
CA GLU A 225 12.45 13.63 -16.77
C GLU A 225 11.47 13.41 -15.60
N CYS A 226 10.15 13.49 -15.83
CA CYS A 226 9.19 13.24 -14.76
C CYS A 226 9.29 11.80 -14.26
N LYS A 227 9.26 11.65 -12.94
CA LYS A 227 9.16 10.36 -12.25
C LYS A 227 7.94 10.39 -11.33
N LEU A 228 7.36 9.21 -11.13
CA LEU A 228 6.23 9.05 -10.21
C LEU A 228 6.73 9.23 -8.78
N TYR A 229 6.09 10.15 -8.04
CA TYR A 229 6.43 10.44 -6.66
C TYR A 229 5.55 9.68 -5.67
N ALA A 230 4.23 9.84 -5.80
CA ALA A 230 3.26 9.23 -4.92
C ALA A 230 2.16 8.51 -5.71
N LEU A 231 1.65 7.42 -5.14
CA LEU A 231 0.55 6.62 -5.67
C LEU A 231 -0.36 6.20 -4.52
N ASP A 232 -1.61 6.65 -4.53
CA ASP A 232 -2.56 6.52 -3.43
C ASP A 232 -2.00 7.02 -2.10
N GLU A 233 -1.73 6.09 -1.19
CA GLU A 233 -1.32 6.33 0.19
C GLU A 233 0.17 6.08 0.40
N ARG A 234 0.97 6.00 -0.67
CA ARG A 234 2.40 5.66 -0.59
C ARG A 234 3.28 6.57 -1.44
N VAL A 235 4.48 6.85 -0.93
CA VAL A 235 5.56 7.47 -1.72
C VAL A 235 6.37 6.38 -2.41
N VAL A 236 6.34 6.34 -3.75
CA VAL A 236 7.05 5.33 -4.56
C VAL A 236 8.41 5.84 -5.07
N TRP A 237 8.70 7.12 -4.85
CA TRP A 237 9.97 7.74 -5.24
C TRP A 237 11.17 7.17 -4.50
N ARG A 238 12.13 6.60 -5.23
CA ARG A 238 13.46 6.29 -4.70
C ARG A 238 14.38 7.43 -5.12
N SER A 239 14.91 8.18 -4.16
CA SER A 239 16.02 9.10 -4.48
C SER A 239 17.14 8.26 -5.08
N GLU A 240 17.67 8.71 -6.23
CA GLU A 240 18.94 8.17 -6.71
C GLU A 240 19.95 8.41 -5.58
N ARG A 241 20.52 7.32 -5.07
CA ARG A 241 21.60 7.38 -4.08
C ARG A 241 22.90 7.69 -4.78
#